data_AF-A0A2D6DZA4-F1
#
_entry.id   AF-A0A2D6DZA4-F1
#
_cell.length_a   1.000
_cell.length_b   1.000
_cell.length_c   1.000
_cell.angle_alpha   90.00
_cell.angle_beta   90.00
_cell.angle_gamma   90.00
#
_symmetry.space_group_name_H-M   'P 1'
#
loop_
_entity.id
_entity.type
_entity.pdbx_description
1 polymer ?
#
loop_
_entity_poly.entity_id
_entity_poly.type
_entity_poly.pdbx_seq_one_letter_code
_entity_poly.pdbx_strand_id
1 'polypeptide(L)'
;MKTDSALHHQAPFWAIWANPIVRRYARSRMRPRALGISLLITLMIAGFLFFVIRQIGIYQTELSIRDAHRMPIIPLLFFQGFILFVLGSGQTAAGMTAESDEGVIDYQRLTPMTPLAKVVGYLFGLPIREYVTFLATMPFTLWAFWRGEVPLHI
;
A
#
# COMPACT_ATOMS: atom_id res chain seq x y z
N MET A 1 15.25 -13.81 -45.31
CA MET A 1 15.69 -14.50 -44.09
C MET A 1 16.13 -13.43 -43.10
N LYS A 2 15.23 -12.97 -42.24
CA LYS A 2 15.44 -11.84 -41.32
C LYS A 2 15.77 -12.46 -39.97
N THR A 3 17.01 -12.27 -39.55
CA THR A 3 17.67 -12.91 -38.41
C THR A 3 16.97 -12.62 -37.08
N ASP A 4 16.97 -13.64 -36.24
CA ASP A 4 16.38 -13.71 -34.91
C ASP A 4 16.95 -12.69 -33.93
N SER A 5 16.34 -11.50 -33.85
CA SER A 5 16.64 -10.51 -32.81
C SER A 5 15.40 -10.05 -32.03
N ALA A 6 14.38 -10.89 -31.96
CA ALA A 6 13.26 -10.73 -31.03
C ALA A 6 13.55 -11.52 -29.75
N LEU A 7 14.65 -11.20 -29.07
CA LEU A 7 14.78 -11.54 -27.65
C LEU A 7 13.66 -10.78 -26.93
N HIS A 8 12.55 -11.46 -26.68
CA HIS A 8 11.46 -11.00 -25.82
C HIS A 8 12.09 -10.35 -24.58
N HIS A 9 12.03 -9.02 -24.50
CA HIS A 9 12.35 -8.29 -23.28
C HIS A 9 11.28 -8.64 -22.25
N GLN A 10 11.41 -9.82 -21.64
CA GLN A 10 10.67 -10.18 -20.45
C GLN A 10 11.04 -9.13 -19.41
N ALA A 11 10.07 -8.30 -19.02
CA ALA A 11 10.31 -7.28 -18.02
C ALA A 11 10.92 -7.97 -16.79
N PRO A 12 12.14 -7.58 -16.39
CA PRO A 12 12.80 -8.25 -15.28
C PRO A 12 11.98 -8.07 -14.01
N PHE A 13 12.06 -9.02 -13.08
CA PHE A 13 11.19 -9.06 -11.89
C PHE A 13 11.28 -7.79 -11.03
N TRP A 14 12.40 -7.07 -11.06
CA TRP A 14 12.61 -5.82 -10.35
C TRP A 14 11.89 -4.62 -10.99
N ALA A 15 11.55 -4.69 -12.27
CA ALA A 15 10.84 -3.63 -13.00
C ALA A 15 9.32 -3.72 -12.74
N ILE A 16 8.91 -3.55 -11.48
CA ILE A 16 7.53 -3.71 -11.01
C ILE A 16 6.54 -2.89 -11.86
N TRP A 17 6.91 -1.67 -12.23
CA TRP A 17 6.06 -0.78 -13.03
C TRP A 17 5.96 -1.16 -14.51
N ALA A 18 6.95 -1.87 -15.04
CA ALA A 18 6.90 -2.42 -16.40
C ALA A 18 6.05 -3.71 -16.46
N ASN A 19 5.71 -4.30 -15.31
CA ASN A 19 4.92 -5.51 -15.22
C ASN A 19 3.47 -5.27 -15.71
N PRO A 20 3.00 -6.00 -16.73
CA PRO A 20 1.65 -5.81 -17.28
C PRO A 20 0.55 -6.13 -16.26
N ILE A 21 0.79 -7.08 -15.34
CA ILE A 21 -0.17 -7.44 -14.27
C ILE A 21 -0.39 -6.25 -13.34
N VAL A 22 0.71 -5.62 -12.89
CA VAL A 22 0.64 -4.41 -12.05
C VAL A 22 -0.08 -3.28 -12.78
N ARG A 23 0.21 -3.06 -14.07
CA ARG A 23 -0.45 -2.02 -14.86
C ARG A 23 -1.94 -2.29 -15.10
N ARG A 24 -2.36 -3.55 -15.19
CA ARG A 24 -3.77 -3.95 -15.27
C ARG A 24 -4.48 -3.59 -13.97
N TYR A 25 -3.93 -4.02 -12.83
CA TYR A 25 -4.54 -3.74 -11.53
C TYR A 25 -4.49 -2.27 -11.13
N ALA A 26 -3.42 -1.56 -11.47
CA ALA A 26 -3.35 -0.11 -11.31
C ALA A 26 -4.53 0.56 -12.01
N ARG A 27 -4.80 0.22 -13.27
CA ARG A 27 -5.93 0.81 -14.02
C ARG A 27 -7.30 0.40 -13.49
N SER A 28 -7.47 -0.84 -13.04
CA SER A 28 -8.78 -1.31 -12.55
C SER A 28 -9.09 -0.83 -11.14
N ARG A 29 -8.09 -0.80 -10.24
CA ARG A 29 -8.25 -0.51 -8.81
C ARG A 29 -8.08 0.98 -8.49
N MET A 30 -7.23 1.70 -9.21
CA MET A 30 -6.98 3.14 -9.00
C MET A 30 -7.99 4.05 -9.70
N ARG A 31 -9.22 3.57 -9.93
CA ARG A 31 -10.27 4.39 -10.52
C ARG A 31 -10.55 5.61 -9.62
N PRO A 32 -10.56 6.85 -10.15
CA PRO A 32 -10.57 8.05 -9.33
C PRO A 32 -11.68 8.10 -8.26
N ARG A 33 -12.88 7.63 -8.61
CA ARG A 33 -14.02 7.59 -7.67
C ARG A 33 -13.79 6.63 -6.51
N ALA A 34 -13.37 5.39 -6.80
CA ALA A 34 -13.15 4.37 -5.77
C ALA A 34 -11.93 4.72 -4.90
N LEU A 35 -10.86 5.20 -5.53
CA LEU A 35 -9.66 5.66 -4.84
C LEU A 35 -9.96 6.88 -3.96
N GLY A 36 -10.70 7.87 -4.48
CA GLY A 36 -11.06 9.08 -3.76
C GLY A 36 -11.85 8.78 -2.48
N ILE A 37 -12.83 7.88 -2.56
CA ILE A 37 -13.59 7.45 -1.38
C ILE A 37 -12.68 6.75 -0.36
N SER A 38 -11.83 5.82 -0.82
CA SER A 38 -10.90 5.14 0.09
C SER A 38 -9.93 6.10 0.76
N LEU A 39 -9.37 7.05 0.00
CA LEU A 39 -8.46 8.07 0.54
C LEU A 39 -9.16 8.98 1.53
N LEU A 40 -10.38 9.45 1.21
CA LEU A 40 -11.16 10.30 2.09
C LEU A 40 -11.39 9.63 3.45
N ILE A 41 -11.87 8.38 3.45
CA ILE A 41 -12.14 7.63 4.68
C ILE A 41 -10.84 7.40 5.45
N THR A 42 -9.79 6.92 4.79
CA THR A 42 -8.51 6.62 5.43
C THR A 42 -7.86 7.87 6.03
N LEU A 43 -7.84 8.99 5.31
CA LEU A 43 -7.27 10.25 5.78
C LEU A 43 -8.11 10.87 6.89
N MET A 44 -9.44 10.73 6.84
CA MET A 44 -10.32 11.19 7.92
C MET A 44 -10.02 10.44 9.22
N ILE A 45 -9.89 9.11 9.17
CA ILE A 45 -9.56 8.29 10.33
C ILE A 45 -8.15 8.61 10.83
N ALA A 46 -7.14 8.63 9.95
CA ALA A 46 -5.76 8.91 10.34
C ALA A 46 -5.60 10.32 10.92
N GLY A 47 -6.23 11.32 10.30
CA GLY A 47 -6.26 12.69 10.79
C GLY A 47 -6.95 12.78 12.15
N PHE A 48 -8.12 12.15 12.30
CA PHE A 48 -8.83 12.10 13.57
C PHE A 48 -7.97 11.49 14.69
N LEU A 49 -7.36 10.32 14.46
CA LEU A 49 -6.45 9.70 15.42
C LEU A 49 -5.31 10.64 15.78
N PHE A 50 -4.65 11.22 14.78
CA PHE A 50 -3.53 12.14 14.99
C PHE A 50 -3.93 13.35 15.86
N PHE A 51 -5.01 14.06 15.50
CA PHE A 51 -5.41 15.28 16.18
C PHE A 51 -5.96 15.00 17.58
N VAL A 52 -6.83 14.01 17.74
CA VAL A 52 -7.45 13.71 19.04
C VAL A 52 -6.41 13.22 20.05
N ILE A 53 -5.55 12.29 19.67
CA ILE A 53 -4.56 11.73 20.60
C ILE A 53 -3.55 12.82 21.02
N ARG A 54 -3.10 13.64 20.06
CA ARG A 54 -2.23 14.78 20.37
C ARG A 54 -2.92 15.78 21.30
N GLN A 55 -4.20 16.09 21.05
CA GLN A 55 -4.97 17.03 21.87
C GLN A 55 -5.13 16.53 23.31
N ILE A 56 -5.39 15.24 23.49
CA ILE A 56 -5.45 14.59 24.81
C ILE A 56 -4.10 14.75 25.52
N GLY A 57 -3.00 14.45 24.84
CA GLY A 57 -1.66 14.56 25.43
C GLY A 57 -1.33 15.98 25.92
N ILE A 58 -1.73 17.02 25.17
CA ILE A 58 -1.46 18.42 25.53
C ILE A 58 -2.36 18.88 26.69
N TYR A 59 -3.67 18.63 26.61
CA TYR A 59 -4.64 19.31 27.49
C TYR A 59 -5.14 18.46 28.66
N GLN A 60 -5.11 17.13 28.56
CA GLN A 60 -5.60 16.25 29.63
C GLN A 60 -4.46 15.63 30.44
N THR A 61 -3.35 15.31 29.77
CA THR A 61 -2.17 14.69 30.41
C THR A 61 -1.08 15.71 30.75
N GLU A 62 -1.26 16.98 30.34
CA GLU A 62 -0.30 18.08 30.54
C GLU A 62 1.13 17.72 30.13
N LEU A 63 1.26 16.87 29.10
CA LEU A 63 2.57 16.45 28.61
C LEU A 63 3.27 17.63 27.94
N SER A 64 4.60 17.59 27.98
CA SER A 64 5.41 18.45 27.10
C SER A 64 4.94 18.27 25.65
N ILE A 65 4.94 19.38 24.89
CA ILE A 65 4.51 19.40 23.48
C ILE A 65 5.19 18.27 22.69
N ARG A 66 6.47 18.02 22.98
CA ARG A 66 7.27 16.95 22.38
C ARG A 66 6.67 15.56 22.64
N ASP A 67 6.31 15.25 23.87
CA ASP A 67 5.78 13.93 24.23
C ASP A 67 4.34 13.74 23.72
N ALA A 68 3.55 14.81 23.69
CA ALA A 68 2.23 14.79 23.06
C ALA A 68 2.29 14.47 21.56
N HIS A 69 3.36 14.85 20.86
CA HIS A 69 3.59 14.46 19.46
C HIS A 69 3.97 12.98 19.28
N ARG A 70 4.44 12.30 20.33
CA ARG A 70 4.80 10.87 20.28
C ARG A 70 3.60 9.95 20.47
N MET A 71 2.61 10.36 21.26
CA MET A 71 1.44 9.53 21.57
C MET A 71 0.69 9.00 20.33
N PRO A 72 0.50 9.77 19.24
CA PRO A 72 -0.21 9.28 18.06
C PRO A 72 0.55 8.20 17.27
N ILE A 73 1.86 8.03 17.49
CA ILE A 73 2.70 7.15 16.67
C ILE A 73 2.20 5.70 16.72
N ILE A 74 1.97 5.16 17.93
CA ILE A 74 1.55 3.76 18.08
C ILE A 74 0.17 3.51 17.45
N PRO A 75 -0.87 4.33 17.71
CA PRO A 75 -2.17 4.13 17.06
C PRO A 75 -2.14 4.32 15.54
N LEU A 76 -1.33 5.25 15.03
CA LEU A 76 -1.14 5.42 13.58
C LEU A 76 -0.44 4.21 12.95
N LEU A 77 0.62 3.68 13.57
CA LEU A 77 1.30 2.48 13.12
C LEU A 77 0.39 1.25 13.17
N PHE A 78 -0.46 1.14 14.21
CA PHE A 78 -1.47 0.09 14.28
C PHE A 78 -2.47 0.20 13.13
N PHE A 79 -2.99 1.39 12.86
CA PHE A 79 -3.92 1.62 11.74
C PHE A 79 -3.27 1.34 10.38
N GLN A 80 -2.01 1.76 10.19
CA GLN A 80 -1.21 1.46 9.01
C GLN A 80 -0.95 -0.03 8.85
N GLY A 81 -0.63 -0.72 9.94
CA GLY A 81 -0.53 -2.18 9.99
C GLY A 81 -1.84 -2.84 9.60
N PHE A 82 -2.97 -2.36 10.11
CA PHE A 82 -4.29 -2.86 9.74
C PHE A 82 -4.57 -2.71 8.23
N ILE A 83 -4.22 -1.56 7.64
CA ILE A 83 -4.36 -1.34 6.18
C ILE A 83 -3.53 -2.38 5.40
N LEU A 84 -2.27 -2.60 5.76
CA LEU A 84 -1.40 -3.51 4.99
C LEU A 84 -1.69 -4.99 5.29
N PHE A 85 -1.75 -5.37 6.56
CA PHE A 85 -1.88 -6.77 6.97
C PHE A 85 -3.30 -7.31 6.80
N VAL A 86 -4.33 -6.53 7.15
CA VAL A 86 -5.72 -7.02 7.07
C VAL A 86 -6.30 -6.71 5.71
N LEU A 87 -6.32 -5.44 5.30
CA LEU A 87 -6.92 -5.08 4.01
C LEU A 87 -6.05 -5.52 2.84
N GLY A 88 -4.74 -5.29 2.87
CA GLY A 88 -3.82 -5.69 1.80
C GLY A 88 -3.81 -7.21 1.56
N SER A 89 -3.63 -8.00 2.62
CA SER A 89 -3.69 -9.47 2.49
C SER A 89 -5.07 -9.95 2.06
N GLY A 90 -6.14 -9.38 2.61
CA GLY A 90 -7.52 -9.72 2.24
C GLY A 90 -7.80 -9.47 0.75
N GLN A 91 -7.33 -8.35 0.20
CA GLN A 91 -7.46 -8.05 -1.24
C GLN A 91 -6.60 -8.95 -2.11
N THR A 92 -5.42 -9.34 -1.62
CA THR A 92 -4.55 -10.29 -2.32
C THR A 92 -5.19 -11.68 -2.38
N ALA A 93 -5.72 -12.17 -1.26
CA ALA A 93 -6.41 -13.45 -1.18
C ALA A 93 -7.68 -13.44 -2.05
N ALA A 94 -8.57 -12.46 -1.85
CA ALA A 94 -9.83 -12.37 -2.60
C ALA A 94 -9.60 -12.19 -4.11
N GLY A 95 -8.61 -11.38 -4.50
CA GLY A 95 -8.27 -11.18 -5.90
C GLY A 95 -7.67 -12.42 -6.55
N MET A 96 -6.90 -13.21 -5.80
CA MET A 96 -6.36 -14.48 -6.29
C MET A 96 -7.46 -15.53 -6.46
N THR A 97 -8.40 -15.61 -5.51
CA THR A 97 -9.58 -16.49 -5.64
C THR A 97 -10.41 -16.12 -6.87
N ALA A 98 -10.68 -14.83 -7.07
CA ALA A 98 -11.44 -14.36 -8.25
C ALA A 98 -10.75 -14.75 -9.57
N GLU A 99 -9.43 -14.57 -9.68
CA GLU A 99 -8.69 -14.97 -10.89
C GLU A 99 -8.68 -16.49 -11.10
N SER A 100 -8.75 -17.27 -10.03
CA SER A 100 -8.90 -18.73 -10.10
C SER A 100 -10.29 -19.12 -10.61
N ASP A 101 -11.33 -18.51 -10.06
CA ASP A 101 -12.73 -18.80 -10.41
C ASP A 101 -13.05 -18.38 -11.85
N GLU A 102 -12.44 -17.30 -12.33
CA GLU A 102 -12.56 -16.82 -13.72
C GLU A 102 -11.69 -17.63 -14.71
N GLY A 103 -10.88 -18.58 -14.25
CA GLY A 103 -9.96 -19.37 -15.08
C GLY A 103 -8.80 -18.56 -15.67
N VAL A 104 -8.57 -17.33 -15.17
CA VAL A 104 -7.53 -16.41 -15.68
C VAL A 104 -6.12 -16.94 -15.38
N ILE A 105 -5.98 -17.72 -14.29
CA ILE A 105 -4.71 -18.35 -13.92
C ILE A 105 -4.16 -19.22 -15.05
N ASP A 106 -5.02 -19.99 -15.73
CA ASP A 106 -4.58 -20.88 -16.81
C ASP A 106 -4.15 -20.10 -18.06
N TYR A 107 -4.86 -19.01 -18.39
CA TYR A 107 -4.43 -18.09 -19.44
C TYR A 107 -3.09 -17.43 -19.11
N GLN A 108 -2.87 -17.10 -17.83
CA GLN A 108 -1.60 -16.54 -17.41
C GLN A 108 -0.45 -17.53 -17.41
N ARG A 109 -0.66 -18.83 -17.55
CA ARG A 109 0.44 -19.78 -17.79
C ARG A 109 1.03 -19.61 -19.18
N LEU A 110 0.21 -19.17 -20.15
CA LEU A 110 0.59 -18.97 -21.54
C LEU A 110 1.29 -17.63 -21.79
N THR A 111 1.19 -16.65 -20.88
CA THR A 111 1.91 -15.38 -21.04
C THR A 111 3.42 -15.58 -20.88
N PRO A 112 4.22 -15.00 -21.80
CA PRO A 112 5.68 -15.14 -21.81
C PRO A 112 6.32 -14.27 -20.71
N MET A 113 6.12 -14.66 -19.46
CA MET A 113 6.70 -14.05 -18.26
C MET A 113 7.23 -15.14 -17.34
N THR A 114 8.34 -14.85 -16.66
CA THR A 114 8.88 -15.75 -15.64
C THR A 114 7.88 -15.91 -14.47
N PRO A 115 7.85 -17.09 -13.81
CA PRO A 115 6.97 -17.31 -12.66
C PRO A 115 7.16 -16.26 -11.55
N LEU A 116 8.42 -15.88 -11.28
CA LEU A 116 8.74 -14.86 -10.27
C LEU A 116 8.14 -13.49 -10.63
N ALA A 117 8.23 -13.07 -11.91
CA ALA A 117 7.62 -11.82 -12.35
C ALA A 117 6.08 -11.84 -12.21
N LYS A 118 5.44 -13.00 -12.39
CA LYS A 118 3.98 -13.14 -12.15
C LYS A 118 3.65 -12.96 -10.68
N VAL A 119 4.36 -13.65 -9.78
CA VAL A 119 4.16 -13.54 -8.33
C VAL A 119 4.35 -12.10 -7.85
N VAL A 120 5.43 -11.44 -8.24
CA VAL A 120 5.67 -10.01 -7.91
C VAL A 120 4.55 -9.14 -8.48
N GLY A 121 4.08 -9.44 -9.69
CA GLY A 121 2.98 -8.71 -10.33
C GLY A 121 1.67 -8.78 -9.56
N TYR A 122 1.32 -9.96 -9.04
CA TYR A 122 0.13 -10.13 -8.21
C TYR A 122 0.28 -9.56 -6.81
N LEU A 123 1.43 -9.79 -6.18
CA LEU A 123 1.73 -9.31 -4.83
C LEU A 123 1.60 -7.79 -4.74
N PHE A 124 2.12 -7.06 -5.74
CA PHE A 124 2.04 -5.59 -5.75
C PHE A 124 0.80 -5.05 -6.45
N GLY A 125 0.26 -5.77 -7.43
CA GLY A 125 -0.88 -5.34 -8.22
C GLY A 125 -2.20 -5.41 -7.47
N LEU A 126 -2.48 -6.55 -6.81
CA LEU A 126 -3.78 -6.78 -6.17
C LEU A 126 -4.09 -5.76 -5.05
N PRO A 127 -3.20 -5.54 -4.07
CA PRO A 127 -3.38 -4.56 -3.01
C PRO A 127 -2.84 -3.16 -3.35
N ILE A 128 -2.74 -2.80 -4.64
CA ILE A 128 -2.12 -1.52 -5.06
C ILE A 128 -2.78 -0.29 -4.42
N ARG A 129 -4.11 -0.34 -4.24
CA ARG A 129 -4.86 0.75 -3.61
C ARG A 129 -4.51 0.85 -2.13
N GLU A 130 -4.37 -0.28 -1.45
CA GLU A 130 -4.03 -0.36 -0.04
C GLU A 130 -2.61 0.16 0.24
N TYR A 131 -1.66 -0.04 -0.69
CA TYR A 131 -0.36 0.65 -0.60
C TYR A 131 -0.49 2.16 -0.74
N VAL A 132 -1.33 2.65 -1.66
CA VAL A 132 -1.52 4.09 -1.84
C VAL A 132 -2.21 4.73 -0.65
N THR A 133 -3.25 4.10 -0.09
CA THR A 133 -3.91 4.60 1.12
C THR A 133 -2.98 4.56 2.33
N PHE A 134 -2.15 3.51 2.49
CA PHE A 134 -1.09 3.49 3.48
C PHE A 134 -0.13 4.66 3.31
N LEU A 135 0.42 4.87 2.11
CA LEU A 135 1.34 5.97 1.83
C LEU A 135 0.70 7.34 2.10
N ALA A 136 -0.59 7.50 1.84
CA ALA A 136 -1.32 8.73 2.13
C ALA A 136 -1.41 9.04 3.64
N THR A 137 -1.32 8.03 4.52
CA THR A 137 -1.28 8.25 5.98
C THR A 137 0.11 8.59 6.52
N MET A 138 1.18 8.29 5.77
CA MET A 138 2.55 8.50 6.21
C MET A 138 2.88 9.93 6.64
N PRO A 139 2.35 11.01 6.01
CA PRO A 139 2.61 12.37 6.46
C PRO A 139 2.28 12.62 7.94
N PHE A 140 1.20 12.02 8.47
CA PHE A 140 0.85 12.15 9.89
C PHE A 140 1.90 11.50 10.79
N THR A 141 2.30 10.27 10.47
CA THR A 141 3.29 9.51 11.22
C THR A 141 4.66 10.18 11.14
N LEU A 142 5.10 10.57 9.95
CA LEU A 142 6.38 11.27 9.74
C LEU A 142 6.42 12.60 10.50
N TRP A 143 5.32 13.36 10.50
CA TRP A 143 5.22 14.59 11.27
C TRP A 143 5.31 14.33 12.78
N ALA A 144 4.65 13.29 13.28
CA ALA A 144 4.73 12.87 14.67
C ALA A 144 6.16 12.46 15.08
N PHE A 145 6.86 11.69 14.23
CA PHE A 145 8.26 11.32 14.44
C PHE A 145 9.18 12.55 14.49
N TRP A 146 9.02 13.47 13.55
CA TRP A 146 9.84 14.67 13.46
C TRP A 146 9.63 15.61 14.65
N ARG A 147 8.37 15.97 14.95
CA ARG A 147 8.05 16.87 16.08
C ARG A 147 8.19 16.22 17.44
N GLY A 148 8.05 14.91 17.52
CA GLY A 148 8.32 14.14 18.72
C GLY A 148 9.81 13.96 19.01
N GLU A 149 10.70 14.35 18.08
CA GLU A 149 12.15 14.14 18.16
C GLU A 149 12.46 12.71 18.66
N VAL A 150 11.87 11.73 17.98
CA VAL A 150 12.09 10.32 18.30
C VAL A 150 13.46 9.94 17.74
N PRO A 151 14.37 9.41 18.57
CA PRO A 151 15.69 9.03 18.11
C PRO A 151 15.58 7.92 17.05
N LEU A 152 16.18 8.16 15.88
CA LEU A 152 16.29 7.18 14.79
C LEU A 152 17.51 6.26 14.93
N HIS A 153 18.33 6.50 15.95
CA HIS A 153 19.48 5.69 16.30
C HIS A 153 19.22 5.00 17.65
N ILE A 154 19.63 3.73 17.74
CA ILE A 154 19.67 2.94 18.98
C ILE A 154 21.08 3.05 19.54
#